data_AF-A0A127SF56-F1
#
_entry.id   AF-A0A127SF56-F1
#
_cell.length_a   1.000
_cell.length_b   1.000
_cell.length_c   1.000
_cell.angle_alpha   90.00
_cell.angle_beta   90.00
_cell.angle_gamma   90.00
#
_symmetry.space_group_name_H-M   'P 1'
#
loop_
_entity.id
_entity.type
_entity.pdbx_description
1 polymer ?
#
loop_
_entity_poly.entity_id
_entity_poly.type
_entity_poly.pdbx_seq_one_letter_code
_entity_poly.pdbx_strand_id
1 'polypeptide(L)'
;AFNFHVVDLADGNDMDQIAAAFAEARNTKGQPTAIIAHTVKGKGVSFMENQVGWHGKAPNDEEYAIAMEDLKKEGEALCQK
;
A
#
# COMPACT_ATOMS: atom_id res chain seq x y z
N ALA A 1 25.50 -9.61 -2.89
CA ALA A 1 24.04 -9.55 -3.16
C ALA A 1 23.41 -10.92 -2.88
N PHE A 2 22.08 -11.01 -2.69
CA PHE A 2 21.39 -12.20 -2.17
C PHE A 2 20.73 -13.10 -3.23
N ASN A 3 20.92 -12.81 -4.53
CA ASN A 3 20.38 -13.61 -5.64
C ASN A 3 18.83 -13.74 -5.66
N PHE A 4 18.12 -12.67 -5.28
CA PHE A 4 16.68 -12.59 -5.42
C PHE A 4 16.31 -12.09 -6.82
N HIS A 5 15.19 -12.58 -7.34
CA HIS A 5 14.46 -11.90 -8.42
C HIS A 5 13.80 -10.67 -7.83
N VAL A 6 14.03 -9.48 -8.39
CA VAL A 6 13.49 -8.25 -7.81
C VAL A 6 12.46 -7.68 -8.76
N VAL A 7 11.25 -7.46 -8.24
CA VAL A 7 10.18 -6.75 -8.95
C VAL A 7 9.93 -5.45 -8.19
N ASP A 8 10.04 -4.31 -8.89
CA ASP A 8 9.93 -2.97 -8.31
C ASP A 8 8.61 -2.33 -8.77
N LEU A 9 7.74 -1.99 -7.81
CA LEU A 9 6.42 -1.39 -8.05
C LEU A 9 6.49 0.08 -7.70
N ALA A 10 6.34 0.93 -8.71
CA ALA A 10 6.32 2.38 -8.53
C ALA A 10 5.17 2.85 -7.61
N ASP A 11 4.04 2.13 -7.62
CA ASP A 11 2.96 2.31 -6.65
C ASP A 11 2.54 0.98 -6.02
N GLY A 12 2.82 0.83 -4.72
CA GLY A 12 2.44 -0.33 -3.93
C GLY A 12 0.95 -0.40 -3.56
N ASN A 13 0.11 0.53 -4.02
CA ASN A 13 -1.36 0.49 -3.89
C ASN A 13 -2.07 0.31 -5.24
N ASP A 14 -1.33 0.21 -6.34
CA ASP A 14 -1.89 -0.09 -7.66
C ASP A 14 -2.11 -1.60 -7.80
N MET A 15 -3.38 -2.01 -7.84
CA MET A 15 -3.76 -3.42 -7.89
C MET A 15 -3.35 -4.12 -9.18
N ASP A 16 -3.22 -3.40 -10.29
CA ASP A 16 -2.77 -3.96 -11.56
C ASP A 16 -1.26 -4.25 -11.51
N GLN A 17 -0.47 -3.31 -10.96
CA GLN A 17 0.96 -3.53 -10.72
C GLN A 17 1.21 -4.68 -9.75
N ILE A 18 0.43 -4.76 -8.66
CA ILE A 18 0.50 -5.86 -7.70
C ILE A 18 0.17 -7.21 -8.37
N ALA A 19 -0.91 -7.26 -9.14
CA ALA A 19 -1.33 -8.50 -9.81
C ALA A 19 -0.26 -8.98 -10.83
N ALA A 20 0.30 -8.05 -11.61
CA ALA A 20 1.39 -8.33 -12.55
C ALA A 20 2.64 -8.85 -11.82
N ALA A 21 3.04 -8.20 -10.73
CA ALA A 21 4.19 -8.61 -9.93
C ALA A 21 4.03 -10.00 -9.32
N PHE A 22 2.84 -10.34 -8.83
CA PHE A 22 2.54 -11.68 -8.35
C PHE A 22 2.52 -12.73 -9.48
N ALA A 23 2.02 -12.37 -10.66
CA ALA A 23 2.06 -13.27 -11.82
C ALA A 23 3.51 -13.57 -12.23
N GLU A 24 4.36 -12.55 -12.28
CA GLU A 24 5.79 -12.69 -12.55
C GLU A 24 6.49 -13.54 -11.49
N ALA A 25 6.31 -13.22 -10.20
CA ALA A 25 6.89 -13.98 -9.09
C ALA A 25 6.49 -15.46 -9.10
N ARG A 26 5.24 -15.78 -9.48
CA ARG A 26 4.78 -17.17 -9.63
C ARG A 26 5.47 -17.90 -10.78
N ASN A 27 5.84 -17.20 -11.85
CA ASN A 27 6.49 -17.77 -13.02
C ASN A 27 8.01 -17.86 -12.88
N THR A 28 8.63 -17.05 -12.01
CA THR A 28 10.07 -17.13 -11.71
C THR A 28 10.39 -18.39 -10.90
N LYS A 29 11.30 -19.22 -11.42
CA LYS A 29 11.74 -20.49 -10.80
C LYS A 29 13.23 -20.46 -10.51
N GLY A 30 13.68 -21.26 -9.54
CA GLY A 30 15.10 -21.44 -9.22
C GLY A 30 15.71 -20.34 -8.33
N GLN A 31 14.95 -19.31 -7.97
CA GLN A 31 15.37 -18.25 -7.04
C GLN A 31 14.16 -17.66 -6.27
N PRO A 32 14.37 -17.11 -5.06
CA PRO A 32 13.33 -16.37 -4.37
C PRO A 32 13.03 -15.04 -5.08
N THR A 33 11.83 -14.51 -4.88
CA THR A 33 11.43 -13.17 -5.39
C THR A 33 11.26 -12.19 -4.24
N ALA A 34 11.76 -10.97 -4.40
CA ALA A 34 11.50 -9.82 -3.56
C ALA A 34 10.70 -8.80 -4.37
N ILE A 35 9.50 -8.49 -3.90
CA ILE A 35 8.68 -7.42 -4.47
C ILE A 35 8.90 -6.17 -3.62
N ILE A 36 9.46 -5.13 -4.21
CA ILE A 36 9.67 -3.83 -3.57
C ILE A 36 8.47 -2.95 -3.92
N ALA A 37 7.59 -2.74 -2.96
CA ALA A 37 6.37 -1.96 -3.14
C ALA A 37 6.53 -0.57 -2.52
N HIS A 38 6.49 0.47 -3.34
CA HIS A 38 6.54 1.85 -2.88
C HIS A 38 5.19 2.30 -2.31
N THR A 39 5.05 2.37 -0.99
CA THR A 39 3.80 2.71 -0.29
C THR A 39 3.89 3.99 0.54
N VAL A 40 2.75 4.61 0.81
CA VAL A 40 2.61 5.67 1.82
C VAL A 40 2.11 5.06 3.14
N LYS A 41 2.86 5.23 4.23
CA LYS A 41 2.41 4.77 5.55
C LYS A 41 1.18 5.57 5.98
N GLY A 42 0.08 4.89 6.30
CA GLY A 42 -1.19 5.55 6.65
C GLY A 42 -2.00 6.03 5.44
N LYS A 43 -1.73 5.49 4.23
CA LYS A 43 -2.41 5.83 2.97
C LYS A 43 -3.94 5.94 3.16
N GLY A 44 -4.51 7.04 2.69
CA GLY A 44 -5.97 7.27 2.67
C GLY A 44 -6.54 7.88 3.95
N VAL A 45 -5.72 8.16 4.97
CA VAL A 45 -6.12 8.94 6.15
C VAL A 45 -5.21 10.16 6.27
N SER A 46 -5.78 11.35 6.08
CA SER A 46 -5.05 12.61 5.86
C SER A 46 -4.00 12.92 6.93
N PHE A 47 -4.33 12.71 8.20
CA PHE A 47 -3.44 12.98 9.32
C PHE A 47 -2.49 11.82 9.67
N MET A 48 -2.63 10.65 9.02
CA MET A 48 -1.75 9.50 9.23
C MET A 48 -0.69 9.36 8.12
N GLU A 49 -0.92 9.93 6.94
CA GLU A 49 0.01 9.80 5.81
C GLU A 49 1.42 10.33 6.15
N ASN A 50 2.41 9.45 6.01
CA ASN A 50 3.83 9.71 6.29
C ASN A 50 4.14 10.19 7.72
N GLN A 51 3.26 9.88 8.68
CA GLN A 51 3.43 10.28 10.07
C GLN A 51 3.96 9.12 10.93
N VAL A 52 5.16 9.31 11.50
CA VAL A 52 5.83 8.26 12.31
C VAL A 52 5.04 7.90 13.56
N GLY A 53 4.41 8.89 14.21
CA GLY A 53 3.65 8.71 15.46
C GLY A 53 2.47 7.75 15.35
N TRP A 54 1.98 7.50 14.14
CA TRP A 54 0.88 6.58 13.85
C TRP A 54 1.33 5.13 13.62
N HIS A 55 2.58 4.78 13.97
CA HIS A 55 3.05 3.39 13.86
C HIS A 55 2.28 2.40 14.73
N GLY A 56 1.95 2.80 15.96
CA GLY A 56 1.33 1.92 16.96
C GLY A 56 0.36 2.65 17.90
N LYS A 57 0.01 3.90 17.56
CA LYS A 57 -0.99 4.68 18.30
C LYS A 57 -2.38 4.32 17.75
N ALA A 58 -3.30 3.96 18.65
CA ALA A 58 -4.71 3.83 18.30
C ALA A 58 -5.35 5.23 18.17
N PRO A 59 -6.20 5.48 17.15
CA PRO A 59 -6.98 6.71 17.07
C PRO A 59 -8.02 6.77 18.19
N ASN A 60 -8.29 7.98 18.69
CA ASN A 60 -9.45 8.24 19.55
C ASN A 60 -10.74 8.36 18.70
N ASP A 61 -11.89 8.60 19.35
CA ASP A 61 -13.20 8.66 18.68
C ASP A 61 -13.29 9.77 17.62
N GLU A 62 -12.68 10.93 17.86
CA GLU A 62 -12.66 12.05 16.92
C GLU A 62 -11.76 11.75 15.71
N GLU A 63 -10.55 11.24 15.96
CA GLU A 63 -9.59 10.82 14.94
C GLU A 63 -10.16 9.67 14.08
N TYR A 64 -10.91 8.74 14.68
CA TYR A 64 -11.62 7.68 13.99
C TYR A 64 -12.68 8.23 13.03
N ALA A 65 -13.51 9.17 13.48
CA ALA A 65 -14.54 9.76 12.65
C ALA A 65 -13.95 10.45 11.40
N ILE A 66 -12.84 11.19 11.58
CA ILE A 66 -12.11 11.83 10.47
C ILE A 66 -11.54 10.77 9.51
N ALA A 67 -10.89 9.73 10.04
CA ALA A 67 -10.30 8.67 9.23
C ALA A 67 -11.36 7.94 8.37
N MET A 68 -12.53 7.67 8.93
CA MET A 68 -13.63 7.04 8.19
C MET A 68 -14.21 7.96 7.11
N GLU A 69 -14.27 9.27 7.36
CA GLU A 69 -14.68 10.23 6.34
C GLU A 69 -13.67 10.31 5.19
N ASP A 70 -12.37 10.36 5.50
CA ASP A 70 -11.29 10.35 4.50
C ASP A 70 -11.36 9.08 3.62
N LEU A 71 -11.45 7.90 4.25
CA LEU A 71 -11.55 6.63 3.52
C LEU A 71 -12.81 6.54 2.64
N LYS A 72 -13.93 7.12 3.11
CA LYS A 72 -15.15 7.19 2.30
C LYS A 72 -14.93 8.05 1.04
N LYS A 73 -14.31 9.22 1.19
CA LYS A 73 -14.00 10.12 0.06
C LYS A 73 -13.06 9.45 -0.95
N GLU A 74 -12.01 8.78 -0.46
CA GLU A 74 -11.09 8.00 -1.31
C GLU A 74 -11.84 6.89 -2.07
N GLY A 75 -12.69 6.13 -1.38
CA GLY A 75 -13.51 5.09 -2.00
C GLY A 75 -14.47 5.63 -3.06
N GLU A 76 -15.15 6.74 -2.79
CA GLU A 76 -16.04 7.39 -3.76
C GLU A 76 -15.28 7.87 -5.00
N ALA A 77 -14.09 8.45 -4.84
CA ALA A 77 -13.24 8.89 -5.95
C ALA A 77 -12.76 7.71 -6.82
N LEU A 78 -12.59 6.52 -6.24
CA LEU A 78 -12.25 5.30 -6.97
C LEU A 78 -13.44 4.72 -7.73
N CYS A 79 -14.65 4.71 -7.14
CA CYS A 79 -15.86 4.22 -7.81
C CYS A 79 -16.36 5.13 -8.95
N GLN A 80 -15.86 6.37 -9.01
CA GLN A 80 -16.17 7.33 -10.08
C GLN A 80 -15.21 7.23 -11.28
N LYS A 81 -14.16 6.41 -11.20
CA LYS A 81 -13.25 6.08 -12.30
C LYS A 81 -13.72 4.82 -13.02
#